data_AF-A0A537AFA9-F1
#
_entry.id   AF-A0A537AFA9-F1
#
_cell.length_a   1.000
_cell.length_b   1.000
_cell.length_c   1.000
_cell.angle_alpha   90.00
_cell.angle_beta   90.00
_cell.angle_gamma   90.00
#
_symmetry.space_group_name_H-M   'P 1'
#
loop_
_entity.id
_entity.type
_entity.pdbx_description
1 polymer ?
#
loop_
_entity_poly.entity_id
_entity_poly.type
_entity_poly.pdbx_seq_one_letter_code
_entity_poly.pdbx_strand_id
1 'polypeptide(L)' 'MTTRTASCSCGQLRADVTGEPIRVSVCHCYACQRRTGCVFAA' A
#
# COMPACT_ATOMS: atom_id res chain seq x y z
N MET A 1 19.03 6.43 2.04
CA MET A 1 17.67 6.84 2.45
C MET A 1 16.71 6.27 1.42
N THR A 2 15.86 5.32 1.78
CA THR A 2 15.00 4.61 0.82
C THR A 2 13.71 5.39 0.62
N THR A 3 13.36 5.70 -0.63
CA THR A 3 12.09 6.34 -0.99
C THR A 3 11.14 5.28 -1.53
N ARG A 4 9.91 5.26 -1.03
CA ARG A 4 8.84 4.35 -1.48
C ARG A 4 7.72 5.16 -2.11
N THR A 5 7.25 4.72 -3.27
CA THR A 5 6.14 5.36 -3.98
C THR A 5 4.86 4.54 -3.82
N ALA A 6 3.74 5.22 -3.55
CA ALA A 6 2.39 4.67 -3.62
C ALA A 6 1.57 5.39 -4.70
N SER A 7 0.66 4.66 -5.36
CA SER A 7 -0.24 5.20 -6.37
C SER A 7 -1.69 4.73 -6.16
N CYS A 8 -2.67 5.51 -6.64
CA CYS A 8 -4.05 5.03 -6.77
C CYS A 8 -4.16 4.04 -7.93
N SER A 9 -5.14 3.14 -7.87
CA SER A 9 -5.48 2.24 -8.98
C SER A 9 -5.89 2.99 -10.25
N CYS A 10 -6.33 4.24 -10.10
CA CYS A 10 -6.67 5.15 -11.20
C CYS A 10 -5.48 5.80 -11.91
N GLY A 11 -4.27 5.71 -11.35
CA GLY A 11 -3.07 6.42 -11.82
C GLY A 11 -3.03 7.94 -11.56
N GLN A 12 -4.13 8.57 -11.14
CA GLN A 12 -4.23 10.03 -10.96
C GLN A 12 -3.56 10.58 -9.70
N LEU A 13 -3.28 9.73 -8.69
CA LEU A 13 -2.66 10.11 -7.42
C LEU A 13 -1.36 9.35 -7.21
N ARG A 14 -0.33 10.08 -6.78
CA ARG A 14 0.98 9.56 -6.37
C ARG A 14 1.40 10.18 -5.05
N ALA A 15 1.99 9.38 -4.17
CA ALA A 15 2.60 9.82 -2.92
C ALA A 15 3.98 9.17 -2.76
N ASP A 16 4.95 9.95 -2.30
CA ASP A 16 6.30 9.48 -2.00
C ASP A 16 6.56 9.62 -0.49
N VAL A 17 7.09 8.55 0.11
CA VAL A 17 7.44 8.47 1.54
C VAL A 17 8.90 8.13 1.68
N THR A 18 9.56 8.77 2.65
CA THR A 18 10.94 8.51 3.04
C THR A 18 11.00 7.95 4.46
N GLY A 19 12.05 7.17 4.74
CA GLY A 19 12.25 6.52 6.05
C GLY A 19 11.82 5.05 6.05
N GLU A 20 12.12 4.37 7.16
CA GLU A 20 11.81 2.94 7.32
C GLU A 20 10.39 2.75 7.90
N PRO A 21 9.59 1.78 7.42
CA PRO A 21 8.30 1.49 8.01
C PRO A 21 8.45 1.06 9.47
N ILE A 22 7.59 1.59 10.33
CA ILE A 22 7.51 1.16 11.73
C ILE A 22 6.96 -0.27 11.82
N ARG A 23 6.13 -0.68 10.85
CA ARG A 23 5.55 -2.01 10.73
C ARG A 23 5.18 -2.30 9.29
N VAL A 24 5.41 -3.55 8.86
CA VAL A 24 4.83 -4.14 7.66
C VAL A 24 3.99 -5.33 8.12
N SER A 25 2.75 -5.45 7.64
CA SER A 25 1.82 -6.48 8.11
C SER A 25 0.89 -6.94 7.01
N VAL A 26 0.53 -8.21 7.03
CA VAL A 26 -0.50 -8.75 6.15
C VAL A 26 -1.88 -8.45 6.72
N CYS A 27 -2.78 -7.95 5.88
CA CYS A 27 -4.16 -7.63 6.22
C CYS A 27 -5.16 -8.43 5.37
N HIS A 28 -6.27 -8.84 5.98
CA HIS A 28 -7.36 -9.56 5.32
C HIS A 28 -8.69 -8.78 5.34
N CYS A 29 -8.70 -7.50 5.74
CA CYS A 29 -9.95 -6.75 5.83
C CYS A 29 -10.55 -6.46 4.44
N TYR A 30 -11.87 -6.25 4.37
CA TYR A 30 -12.56 -5.99 3.12
C TYR A 30 -12.04 -4.77 2.34
N ALA A 31 -11.54 -3.74 3.03
CA ALA A 31 -10.95 -2.58 2.36
C ALA A 31 -9.66 -2.95 1.61
N CYS A 32 -8.78 -3.74 2.24
CA CYS A 32 -7.56 -4.26 1.62
C CYS A 32 -7.90 -5.22 0.48
N GLN A 33 -8.85 -6.14 0.69
CA GLN A 33 -9.30 -7.07 -0.36
C GLN A 33 -9.86 -6.34 -1.59
N ARG A 34 -10.70 -5.31 -1.40
CA ARG A 34 -11.22 -4.50 -2.50
C ARG A 34 -10.13 -3.72 -3.23
N ARG A 35 -9.12 -3.23 -2.51
CA ARG A 35 -8.02 -2.45 -3.10
C ARG A 35 -7.08 -3.30 -3.93
N THR A 36 -6.79 -4.53 -3.51
CA THR A 36 -5.78 -5.40 -4.16
C THR A 36 -6.37 -6.52 -5.01
N GLY A 37 -7.63 -6.89 -4.80
CA GLY A 37 -8.25 -8.07 -5.44
C GLY A 37 -7.81 -9.41 -4.84
N CYS A 38 -7.05 -9.41 -3.75
CA CYS A 38 -6.55 -10.62 -3.08
C CYS A 38 -7.16 -10.79 -1.69
N VAL A 39 -7.26 -12.04 -1.22
CA VAL A 39 -7.76 -12.34 0.15
C VAL A 39 -6.85 -11.75 1.23
N PHE A 40 -5.54 -11.66 0.93
CA PHE A 40 -4.53 -11.05 1.79
C PHE A 40 -3.76 -9.97 1.03
N ALA A 41 -3.40 -8.87 1.70
CA ALA A 41 -2.57 -7.78 1.19
C ALA A 41 -1.41 -7.49 2.15
N ALA A 42 -0.22 -7.23 1.62
CA ALA A 42 1.00 -6.86 2.36
C ALA A 42 1.33 -5.37 2.21
#